data_AF-A0A2C9KYZ0-F1
#
_entry.id   AF-A0A2C9KYZ0-F1
#
_cell.length_a   1.000
_cell.length_b   1.000
_cell.length_c   1.000
_cell.angle_alpha   90.00
_cell.angle_beta   90.00
_cell.angle_gamma   90.00
#
_symmetry.space_group_name_H-M   'P 1'
#
loop_
_entity.id
_entity.type
_entity.pdbx_description
1 polymer ?
#
loop_
_entity_poly.entity_id
_entity_poly.type
_entity_poly.pdbx_seq_one_letter_code
_entity_poly.pdbx_strand_id
1 'polypeptide(L)'
;MGTVLASLTANKDLFYGTHEVQVAEANTNPEESSKRCARGCCSDDMVDVDKFTLEHLPIEYRQDDIFNLAQAIASLTVKLKVTFVSDSRPQFIPKTDSPYPLYDKRGSGDFISMGSGRVCDVVQQKGRGGDTCKCSGCKISPNPSKNWWTIKIFTATAVVYDSKEANQTSCTFFDHGGENDHNKFKISGCRCVWLDVEGDLCLLEIISCNKKLCELLFSTIKTFNVIWQSLNQTFKNLKATEERLIIIVSHPHGDHKRISVGHGVDIGTICNLGFSKYIYNAPTCLGSSGGPVYALGNNWFKTEYVHSGYRHDVDSPKHSPVYSKSHSEVLDPSNLSISFINAGKDSSQTESIFFTNTSCADKTETLAGAEYIPQTFPDIEKYVKYKGYSTRWY
;
A
#
# COMPACT_ATOMS: atom_id res chain seq x y z
N MET A 1 4.58 36.56 -12.13
CA MET A 1 3.74 35.44 -11.62
C MET A 1 3.22 34.50 -12.73
N GLY A 2 3.60 34.66 -14.01
CA GLY A 2 3.14 33.79 -15.11
C GLY A 2 4.06 32.62 -15.47
N THR A 3 5.20 32.44 -14.80
CA THR A 3 6.26 31.48 -15.18
C THR A 3 6.29 30.18 -14.38
N VAL A 4 5.60 30.10 -13.24
CA VAL A 4 5.61 28.91 -12.37
C VAL A 4 4.48 27.93 -12.73
N LEU A 5 3.31 28.43 -13.16
CA LEU A 5 2.15 27.61 -13.57
C LEU A 5 2.33 26.90 -14.92
N ALA A 6 3.14 27.44 -15.83
CA ALA A 6 3.49 26.77 -17.10
C ALA A 6 4.46 25.59 -16.88
N SER A 7 5.17 25.55 -15.74
CA SER A 7 6.10 24.46 -15.39
C SER A 7 5.37 23.22 -14.87
N LEU A 8 4.30 23.38 -14.09
CA LEU A 8 3.57 22.25 -13.50
C LEU A 8 2.72 21.48 -14.51
N THR A 9 2.29 22.11 -15.60
CA THR A 9 1.44 21.50 -16.65
C THR A 9 2.24 20.84 -17.77
N ALA A 10 3.50 21.24 -17.97
CA ALA A 10 4.40 20.62 -18.94
C ALA A 10 5.20 19.44 -18.36
N ASN A 11 5.31 19.35 -17.02
CA ASN A 11 6.17 18.37 -16.39
C ASN A 11 5.41 17.08 -16.06
N LYS A 12 5.34 16.16 -17.03
CA LYS A 12 4.78 14.81 -16.81
C LYS A 12 5.53 14.01 -15.73
N ASP A 13 6.74 14.44 -15.35
CA ASP A 13 7.49 13.86 -14.24
C ASP A 13 6.87 14.20 -12.87
N LEU A 14 5.79 15.01 -12.81
CA LEU A 14 5.10 15.35 -11.55
C LEU A 14 4.52 14.14 -10.81
N PHE A 15 4.27 13.02 -11.52
CA PHE A 15 3.42 11.93 -11.03
C PHE A 15 4.19 10.72 -10.50
N TYR A 16 5.51 10.66 -10.65
CA TYR A 16 6.29 9.46 -10.38
C TYR A 16 7.31 9.71 -9.26
N GLY A 17 7.22 8.91 -8.18
CA GLY A 17 8.14 8.99 -7.04
C GLY A 17 9.47 8.26 -7.30
N THR A 18 10.38 8.31 -6.32
CA THR A 18 11.62 7.51 -6.31
C THR A 18 11.39 6.01 -6.09
N HIS A 19 10.12 5.59 -6.04
CA HIS A 19 9.65 4.22 -5.87
C HIS A 19 10.14 3.46 -4.65
N GLU A 20 10.81 4.12 -3.68
CA GLU A 20 11.16 3.65 -2.32
C GLU A 20 11.30 2.11 -2.12
N VAL A 21 11.95 1.41 -3.05
CA VAL A 21 12.21 -0.03 -2.96
C VAL A 21 13.55 -0.23 -2.25
N GLN A 22 13.60 -1.07 -1.22
CA GLN A 22 14.86 -1.41 -0.56
C GLN A 22 15.62 -2.43 -1.42
N VAL A 23 16.92 -2.20 -1.65
CA VAL A 23 17.80 -3.10 -2.39
C VAL A 23 18.98 -3.49 -1.52
N ALA A 24 19.37 -4.76 -1.57
CA ALA A 24 20.57 -5.29 -0.94
C ALA A 24 21.24 -6.31 -1.88
N GLU A 25 22.54 -6.52 -1.74
CA GLU A 25 23.22 -7.64 -2.42
C GLU A 25 22.81 -8.95 -1.74
N ALA A 26 22.67 -10.02 -2.53
CA ALA A 26 22.18 -11.31 -2.06
C ALA A 26 23.01 -11.90 -0.90
N ASN A 27 24.29 -11.55 -0.83
CA ASN A 27 25.24 -12.01 0.19
C ASN A 27 25.37 -11.06 1.38
N THR A 28 24.75 -9.89 1.34
CA THR A 28 24.77 -8.95 2.47
C THR A 28 23.60 -9.23 3.41
N ASN A 29 23.84 -9.17 4.73
CA ASN A 29 22.75 -9.21 5.69
C ASN A 29 21.90 -7.94 5.50
N PRO A 30 20.62 -8.03 5.12
CA PRO A 30 19.77 -6.86 4.92
C PRO A 30 19.66 -5.98 6.17
N GLU A 31 19.81 -6.55 7.37
CA GLU A 31 19.82 -5.81 8.63
C GLU A 31 21.01 -4.83 8.73
N GLU A 32 22.14 -5.12 8.07
CA GLU A 32 23.27 -4.19 8.00
C GLU A 32 22.99 -3.00 7.08
N SER A 33 22.09 -3.16 6.11
CA SER A 33 21.63 -2.06 5.26
C SER A 33 20.65 -1.13 6.00
N SER A 34 19.85 -1.66 6.94
CA SER A 34 18.96 -0.87 7.82
C SER A 34 19.75 0.11 8.70
N LYS A 35 20.91 -0.31 9.22
CA LYS A 35 21.82 0.56 9.99
C LYS A 35 22.37 1.76 9.19
N ARG A 36 22.25 1.74 7.86
CA ARG A 36 22.76 2.79 6.96
C ARG A 36 21.69 3.78 6.49
N CYS A 37 20.52 3.86 7.13
CA CYS A 37 19.69 5.06 7.02
C CYS A 37 20.41 6.23 7.73
N ALA A 38 21.53 6.65 7.15
CA ALA A 38 22.53 7.55 7.71
C ALA A 38 22.09 9.03 7.71
N ARG A 39 20.78 9.28 7.57
CA ARG A 39 20.23 10.62 7.39
C ARG A 39 18.94 10.91 8.18
N GLY A 40 18.59 10.08 9.17
CA GLY A 40 17.32 10.27 9.88
C GLY A 40 16.10 10.14 8.96
N CYS A 41 16.24 9.32 7.90
CA CYS A 41 15.18 9.05 6.93
C CYS A 41 14.00 8.26 7.53
N CYS A 42 14.29 7.36 8.46
CA CYS A 42 13.29 6.81 9.38
C CYS A 42 13.17 7.82 10.51
N SER A 43 12.28 8.81 10.35
CA SER A 43 11.98 9.68 11.48
C SER A 43 11.43 8.85 12.64
N ASP A 44 11.62 9.35 13.86
CA ASP A 44 11.01 8.78 15.07
C ASP A 44 9.46 8.71 14.99
N ASP A 45 8.88 9.30 13.94
CA ASP A 45 7.45 9.31 13.63
C ASP A 45 6.96 7.99 12.97
N MET A 46 7.85 7.08 12.57
CA MET A 46 7.48 5.71 12.18
C MET A 46 7.49 4.80 13.40
N VAL A 47 6.31 4.44 13.89
CA VAL A 47 6.13 3.72 15.16
C VAL A 47 6.06 2.22 14.90
N ASP A 48 6.82 1.43 15.67
CA ASP A 48 6.71 -0.03 15.64
C ASP A 48 5.29 -0.47 16.02
N VAL A 49 4.76 -1.49 15.36
CA VAL A 49 3.34 -1.89 15.53
C VAL A 49 3.01 -2.28 16.96
N ASP A 50 3.94 -2.92 17.68
CA ASP A 50 3.82 -3.31 19.08
C ASP A 50 3.87 -2.14 20.06
N LYS A 51 4.42 -1.00 19.63
CA LYS A 51 4.51 0.25 20.40
C LYS A 51 3.44 1.26 20.01
N PHE A 52 2.70 1.01 18.94
CA PHE A 52 1.65 1.92 18.49
C PHE A 52 0.49 1.95 19.49
N THR A 53 0.08 3.15 19.87
CA THR A 53 -0.98 3.43 20.86
C THR A 53 -1.85 4.57 20.36
N LEU A 54 -3.01 4.80 20.99
CA LEU A 54 -3.88 5.94 20.70
C LEU A 54 -3.16 7.29 20.72
N GLU A 55 -2.15 7.45 21.57
CA GLU A 55 -1.40 8.72 21.71
C GLU A 55 -0.59 9.09 20.46
N HIS A 56 -0.28 8.11 19.61
CA HIS A 56 0.40 8.32 18.34
C HIS A 56 -0.54 8.83 17.24
N LEU A 57 -1.86 8.85 17.48
CA LEU A 57 -2.82 9.50 16.59
C LEU A 57 -2.93 11.00 16.95
N PRO A 58 -3.17 11.88 15.95
CA PRO A 58 -3.51 13.27 16.21
C PRO A 58 -4.72 13.37 17.14
N ILE A 59 -4.76 14.39 17.99
CA ILE A 59 -5.68 14.47 19.13
C ILE A 59 -7.16 14.33 18.71
N GLU A 60 -7.52 14.89 17.56
CA GLU A 60 -8.84 14.85 16.94
C GLU A 60 -9.25 13.46 16.41
N TYR A 61 -8.28 12.57 16.20
CA TYR A 61 -8.47 11.20 15.71
C TYR A 61 -8.17 10.13 16.75
N ARG A 62 -7.99 10.49 18.03
CA ARG A 62 -7.77 9.53 19.13
C ARG A 62 -9.05 8.78 19.51
N GLN A 63 -9.50 7.93 18.61
CA GLN A 63 -10.70 7.12 18.75
C GLN A 63 -10.33 5.64 18.63
N ASP A 64 -10.95 4.79 19.44
CA ASP A 64 -10.68 3.35 19.47
C ASP A 64 -10.85 2.71 18.08
N ASP A 65 -11.87 3.12 17.32
CA ASP A 65 -12.11 2.59 15.97
C ASP A 65 -10.97 2.91 15.00
N ILE A 66 -10.39 4.11 15.07
CA ILE A 66 -9.26 4.50 14.20
C ILE A 66 -8.00 3.74 14.59
N PHE A 67 -7.74 3.59 15.89
CA PHE A 67 -6.64 2.78 16.40
C PHE A 67 -6.78 1.31 15.99
N ASN A 68 -7.96 0.72 16.19
CA ASN A 68 -8.25 -0.67 15.83
C ASN A 68 -8.17 -0.88 14.32
N LEU A 69 -8.57 0.11 13.51
CA LEU A 69 -8.37 0.09 12.07
C LEU A 69 -6.88 0.04 11.72
N ALA A 70 -6.05 0.90 12.32
CA ALA A 70 -4.61 0.91 12.08
C ALA A 70 -3.96 -0.45 12.42
N GLN A 71 -4.35 -1.05 13.55
CA GLN A 71 -3.91 -2.38 13.96
C GLN A 71 -4.36 -3.49 12.99
N ALA A 72 -5.57 -3.38 12.44
CA ALA A 72 -6.07 -4.32 11.43
C ALA A 72 -5.31 -4.17 10.09
N ILE A 73 -5.07 -2.93 9.63
CA ILE A 73 -4.24 -2.66 8.44
C ILE A 73 -2.83 -3.23 8.65
N ALA A 74 -2.26 -3.05 9.85
CA ALA A 74 -0.98 -3.61 10.19
C ALA A 74 -0.99 -5.14 10.10
N SER A 75 -1.98 -5.80 10.68
CA SER A 75 -2.10 -7.26 10.63
C SER A 75 -2.25 -7.79 9.18
N LEU A 76 -2.85 -7.02 8.27
CA LEU A 76 -2.98 -7.36 6.84
C LEU A 76 -1.77 -6.94 6.00
N THR A 77 -0.82 -6.18 6.55
CA THR A 77 0.40 -5.78 5.85
C THR A 77 1.42 -6.91 5.88
N VAL A 78 2.02 -7.18 4.72
CA VAL A 78 2.97 -8.28 4.48
C VAL A 78 4.28 -7.74 3.94
N LYS A 79 5.41 -8.32 4.37
CA LYS A 79 6.73 -8.04 3.79
C LYS A 79 6.93 -8.88 2.54
N LEU A 80 7.37 -8.25 1.47
CA LEU A 80 7.75 -8.92 0.22
C LEU A 80 9.27 -8.89 0.07
N LYS A 81 9.85 -10.04 -0.26
CA LYS A 81 11.25 -10.21 -0.61
C LYS A 81 11.33 -10.84 -2.00
N VAL A 82 11.87 -10.11 -2.96
CA VAL A 82 12.07 -10.54 -4.34
C VAL A 82 13.55 -10.82 -4.55
N THR A 83 13.89 -11.98 -5.12
CA THR A 83 15.29 -12.42 -5.30
C THR A 83 15.73 -12.45 -6.77
N PHE A 84 14.97 -11.81 -7.64
CA PHE A 84 15.24 -11.77 -9.08
C PHE A 84 14.66 -10.49 -9.66
N VAL A 85 15.41 -9.83 -10.55
CA VAL A 85 14.94 -8.66 -11.29
C VAL A 85 14.72 -9.06 -12.75
N SER A 86 13.49 -8.91 -13.25
CA SER A 86 13.11 -9.37 -14.57
C SER A 86 13.82 -8.61 -15.69
N ASP A 87 14.31 -9.32 -16.70
CA ASP A 87 14.83 -8.77 -17.95
C ASP A 87 13.84 -7.85 -18.68
N SER A 88 12.55 -7.99 -18.36
CA SER A 88 11.47 -7.24 -19.01
C SER A 88 11.11 -5.92 -18.33
N ARG A 89 11.76 -5.55 -17.20
CA ARG A 89 11.57 -4.22 -16.61
C ARG A 89 11.90 -3.15 -17.66
N PRO A 90 11.04 -2.14 -17.87
CA PRO A 90 11.30 -1.12 -18.88
C PRO A 90 12.51 -0.29 -18.47
N GLN A 91 13.16 0.37 -19.42
CA GLN A 91 14.23 1.29 -19.09
C GLN A 91 13.69 2.55 -18.39
N PHE A 92 12.51 3.01 -18.81
CA PHE A 92 11.89 4.23 -18.32
C PHE A 92 10.50 3.94 -17.77
N ILE A 93 10.07 4.77 -16.82
CA ILE A 93 8.70 4.82 -16.35
C ILE A 93 7.79 5.22 -17.51
N PRO A 94 6.63 4.56 -17.70
CA PRO A 94 5.75 4.84 -18.82
C PRO A 94 5.52 6.34 -19.02
N LYS A 95 5.72 6.82 -20.25
CA LYS A 95 5.49 8.22 -20.66
C LYS A 95 6.40 9.27 -20.01
N THR A 96 7.54 8.87 -19.45
CA THR A 96 8.57 9.78 -18.92
C THR A 96 9.96 9.36 -19.40
N ASP A 97 10.96 10.21 -19.14
CA ASP A 97 12.38 9.90 -19.33
C ASP A 97 13.05 9.44 -18.02
N SER A 98 12.28 9.29 -16.95
CA SER A 98 12.78 8.85 -15.65
C SER A 98 13.01 7.34 -15.64
N PRO A 99 14.16 6.86 -15.12
CA PRO A 99 14.48 5.44 -15.14
C PRO A 99 13.50 4.63 -14.29
N TYR A 100 13.09 3.46 -14.78
CA TYR A 100 12.22 2.56 -14.02
C TYR A 100 13.00 1.93 -12.85
N PRO A 101 12.37 1.67 -11.69
CA PRO A 101 13.05 1.06 -10.56
C PRO A 101 13.74 -0.25 -10.94
N LEU A 102 15.02 -0.37 -10.57
CA LEU A 102 15.85 -1.57 -10.78
C LEU A 102 16.11 -1.93 -12.25
N TYR A 103 15.85 -1.04 -13.20
CA TYR A 103 16.09 -1.35 -14.62
C TYR A 103 17.57 -1.67 -14.93
N ASP A 104 18.50 -1.12 -14.15
CA ASP A 104 19.94 -1.35 -14.29
C ASP A 104 20.38 -2.69 -13.69
N LYS A 105 19.49 -3.39 -12.97
CA LYS A 105 19.73 -4.68 -12.32
C LYS A 105 19.06 -5.87 -13.03
N ARG A 106 18.46 -5.64 -14.19
CA ARG A 106 17.75 -6.66 -14.97
C ARG A 106 18.56 -7.93 -15.20
N GLY A 107 17.91 -9.07 -15.07
CA GLY A 107 18.50 -10.40 -15.27
C GLY A 107 19.42 -10.86 -14.14
N SER A 108 19.71 -10.00 -13.17
CA SER A 108 20.55 -10.36 -12.03
C SER A 108 19.74 -11.10 -10.96
N GLY A 109 20.32 -12.20 -10.46
CA GLY A 109 19.90 -12.89 -9.24
C GLY A 109 20.77 -12.53 -8.03
N ASP A 110 21.71 -11.59 -8.19
CA ASP A 110 22.69 -11.22 -7.16
C ASP A 110 22.15 -10.13 -6.21
N PHE A 111 20.93 -9.67 -6.45
CA PHE A 111 20.27 -8.65 -5.64
C PHE A 111 18.96 -9.16 -5.06
N ILE A 112 18.68 -8.65 -3.87
CA ILE A 112 17.41 -8.80 -3.20
C ILE A 112 16.76 -7.43 -3.19
N SER A 113 15.50 -7.36 -3.64
CA SER A 113 14.66 -6.20 -3.36
C SER A 113 13.61 -6.54 -2.31
N MET A 114 13.24 -5.55 -1.51
CA MET A 114 12.23 -5.67 -0.47
C MET A 114 11.25 -4.52 -0.55
N GLY A 115 10.01 -4.86 -0.27
CA GLY A 115 8.90 -3.93 -0.19
C GLY A 115 7.81 -4.48 0.70
N SER A 116 6.66 -3.86 0.60
CA SER A 116 5.48 -4.17 1.39
C SER A 116 4.31 -4.56 0.47
N GLY A 117 3.29 -5.15 1.06
CA GLY A 117 2.04 -5.47 0.38
C GLY A 117 0.89 -5.51 1.36
N ARG A 118 -0.33 -5.63 0.84
CA ARG A 118 -1.57 -5.70 1.60
C ARG A 118 -2.33 -6.96 1.23
N VAL A 119 -2.61 -7.81 2.23
CA VAL A 119 -3.56 -8.91 2.05
C VAL A 119 -4.96 -8.31 1.83
N CYS A 120 -5.55 -8.59 0.67
CA CYS A 120 -6.88 -8.10 0.33
C CYS A 120 -7.96 -9.18 0.44
N ASP A 121 -7.62 -10.46 0.22
CA ASP A 121 -8.59 -11.56 0.30
C ASP A 121 -7.93 -12.88 0.71
N VAL A 122 -8.73 -13.77 1.31
CA VAL A 122 -8.36 -15.15 1.63
C VAL A 122 -9.51 -16.08 1.27
N VAL A 123 -9.31 -16.88 0.23
CA VAL A 123 -10.35 -17.77 -0.31
C VAL A 123 -9.99 -19.22 0.00
N GLN A 124 -10.83 -19.90 0.77
CA GLN A 124 -10.70 -21.34 0.98
C GLN A 124 -11.06 -22.10 -0.29
N GLN A 125 -10.14 -22.94 -0.74
CA GLN A 125 -10.36 -23.84 -1.86
C GLN A 125 -10.73 -25.23 -1.32
N LYS A 126 -11.84 -25.78 -1.80
CA LYS A 126 -12.23 -27.16 -1.56
C LYS A 126 -11.86 -27.96 -2.79
N GLY A 127 -10.89 -28.87 -2.66
CA GLY A 127 -10.51 -29.73 -3.77
C GLY A 127 -11.70 -30.55 -4.27
N ARG A 128 -11.94 -30.54 -5.58
CA ARG A 128 -12.87 -31.46 -6.23
C ARG A 128 -12.07 -32.66 -6.74
N GLY A 129 -12.63 -33.86 -6.65
CA GLY A 129 -12.09 -35.03 -7.38
C GLY A 129 -10.64 -35.42 -7.06
N GLY A 130 -10.16 -35.21 -5.84
CA GLY A 130 -8.80 -35.58 -5.43
C GLY A 130 -7.74 -34.48 -5.59
N ASP A 131 -8.13 -33.26 -5.99
CA ASP A 131 -7.23 -32.12 -5.99
C ASP A 131 -6.59 -31.90 -4.61
N THR A 132 -5.29 -31.62 -4.61
CA THR A 132 -4.52 -31.33 -3.41
C THR A 132 -3.80 -30.00 -3.51
N CYS A 133 -3.38 -29.49 -2.36
CA CYS A 133 -2.73 -28.21 -2.23
C CYS A 133 -1.47 -28.11 -3.12
N LYS A 134 -1.36 -27.02 -3.88
CA LYS A 134 -0.23 -26.73 -4.77
C LYS A 134 0.82 -25.82 -4.13
N CYS A 135 0.80 -25.60 -2.81
CA CYS A 135 1.87 -24.86 -2.13
C CYS A 135 3.19 -25.63 -2.23
N SER A 136 4.33 -24.92 -2.09
CA SER A 136 5.67 -25.51 -2.19
C SER A 136 5.87 -26.71 -1.27
N GLY A 137 5.40 -26.63 -0.02
CA GLY A 137 5.48 -27.73 0.94
C GLY A 137 4.64 -28.95 0.55
N CYS A 138 3.44 -28.76 -0.01
CA CYS A 138 2.58 -29.87 -0.43
C CYS A 138 3.05 -30.51 -1.74
N LYS A 139 3.69 -29.76 -2.65
CA LYS A 139 4.24 -30.31 -3.91
C LYS A 139 5.24 -31.44 -3.69
N ILE A 140 6.00 -31.38 -2.59
CA ILE A 140 7.02 -32.38 -2.23
C ILE A 140 6.56 -33.35 -1.14
N SER A 141 5.40 -33.12 -0.55
CA SER A 141 4.88 -33.95 0.54
C SER A 141 4.28 -35.25 -0.01
N PRO A 142 4.52 -36.41 0.62
CA PRO A 142 3.80 -37.64 0.29
C PRO A 142 2.31 -37.58 0.68
N ASN A 143 1.95 -36.66 1.59
CA ASN A 143 0.59 -36.44 2.08
C ASN A 143 0.19 -34.98 1.86
N PRO A 144 -0.08 -34.56 0.60
CA PRO A 144 -0.46 -33.19 0.32
C PRO A 144 -1.85 -32.88 0.91
N SER A 145 -2.01 -31.66 1.44
CA SER A 145 -3.27 -31.25 2.08
C SER A 145 -4.42 -31.22 1.09
N LYS A 146 -5.60 -31.71 1.49
CA LYS A 146 -6.85 -31.60 0.71
C LYS A 146 -7.55 -30.25 0.88
N ASN A 147 -7.14 -29.47 1.88
CA ASN A 147 -7.64 -28.13 2.13
C ASN A 147 -6.51 -27.12 1.94
N TRP A 148 -6.75 -26.08 1.17
CA TRP A 148 -5.82 -24.97 1.01
C TRP A 148 -6.57 -23.67 0.81
N TRP A 149 -5.83 -22.58 0.86
CA TRP A 149 -6.32 -21.24 0.70
C TRP A 149 -5.48 -20.53 -0.34
N THR A 150 -6.15 -19.63 -1.04
CA THR A 150 -5.57 -18.64 -1.92
C THR A 150 -5.57 -17.31 -1.18
N ILE A 151 -4.40 -16.74 -0.96
CA ILE A 151 -4.24 -15.42 -0.34
C ILE A 151 -3.90 -14.44 -1.46
N LYS A 152 -4.65 -13.34 -1.56
CA LYS A 152 -4.44 -12.29 -2.54
C LYS A 152 -3.77 -11.08 -1.88
N ILE A 153 -2.78 -10.51 -2.54
CA ILE A 153 -1.95 -9.43 -2.01
C ILE A 153 -1.82 -8.33 -3.06
N PHE A 154 -2.18 -7.09 -2.71
CA PHE A 154 -1.79 -5.92 -3.49
C PHE A 154 -0.40 -5.44 -3.11
N THR A 155 0.37 -4.98 -4.09
CA THR A 155 1.67 -4.32 -3.90
C THR A 155 1.94 -3.40 -5.10
N ALA A 156 3.09 -2.74 -5.13
CA ALA A 156 3.50 -1.90 -6.24
C ALA A 156 4.21 -2.70 -7.34
N THR A 157 4.05 -2.31 -8.61
CA THR A 157 4.81 -2.88 -9.74
C THR A 157 6.29 -2.54 -9.69
N ALA A 158 6.65 -1.46 -8.98
CA ALA A 158 8.02 -1.15 -8.63
C ALA A 158 8.65 -2.26 -7.75
N VAL A 159 7.85 -2.89 -6.88
CA VAL A 159 8.28 -3.99 -6.00
C VAL A 159 8.29 -5.31 -6.78
N VAL A 160 7.16 -5.71 -7.37
CA VAL A 160 7.04 -6.93 -8.19
C VAL A 160 6.50 -6.57 -9.57
N TYR A 161 7.36 -6.64 -10.58
CA TYR A 161 7.04 -6.15 -11.92
C TYR A 161 6.25 -7.16 -12.77
N ASP A 162 6.60 -8.44 -12.72
CA ASP A 162 6.00 -9.47 -13.58
C ASP A 162 5.88 -10.85 -12.91
N SER A 163 5.40 -11.82 -13.69
CA SER A 163 5.29 -13.22 -13.25
C SER A 163 6.63 -13.88 -12.92
N LYS A 164 7.76 -13.47 -13.54
CA LYS A 164 9.08 -14.04 -13.23
C LYS A 164 9.52 -13.59 -11.85
N GLU A 165 9.37 -12.31 -11.52
CA GLU A 165 9.66 -11.78 -10.19
C GLU A 165 8.70 -12.34 -9.14
N ALA A 166 7.40 -12.42 -9.44
CA ALA A 166 6.41 -12.99 -8.53
C ALA A 166 6.75 -14.43 -8.13
N ASN A 167 7.17 -15.27 -9.08
CA ASN A 167 7.59 -16.65 -8.82
C ASN A 167 8.82 -16.72 -7.88
N GLN A 168 9.67 -15.70 -7.91
CA GLN A 168 10.86 -15.55 -7.08
C GLN A 168 10.62 -14.63 -5.87
N THR A 169 9.35 -14.40 -5.51
CA THR A 169 8.96 -13.60 -4.36
C THR A 169 8.59 -14.49 -3.17
N SER A 170 9.02 -14.08 -1.99
CA SER A 170 8.56 -14.64 -0.72
C SER A 170 7.86 -13.58 0.14
N CYS A 171 6.80 -14.00 0.81
CA CYS A 171 5.96 -13.19 1.67
C CYS A 171 6.22 -13.55 3.14
N THR A 172 6.39 -12.55 3.99
CA THR A 172 6.51 -12.73 5.45
C THR A 172 5.39 -11.97 6.16
N PHE A 173 4.52 -12.72 6.84
CA PHE A 173 3.33 -12.22 7.53
C PHE A 173 3.61 -12.05 9.03
N PHE A 174 2.91 -11.08 9.64
CA PHE A 174 2.97 -10.77 11.08
C PHE A 174 4.36 -10.45 11.63
N ASP A 175 5.28 -9.94 10.81
CA ASP A 175 6.65 -9.61 11.24
C ASP A 175 6.69 -8.35 12.11
N HIS A 176 6.65 -8.54 13.43
CA HIS A 176 6.58 -7.46 14.43
C HIS A 176 7.92 -7.12 15.11
N GLY A 177 9.04 -7.74 14.71
CA GLY A 177 10.37 -7.36 15.18
C GLY A 177 10.83 -7.93 16.53
N GLY A 178 10.02 -8.81 17.16
CA GLY A 178 10.43 -9.51 18.38
C GLY A 178 11.20 -10.82 18.11
N GLU A 179 12.19 -11.14 18.95
CA GLU A 179 12.98 -12.40 18.90
C GLU A 179 12.10 -13.66 18.99
N ASN A 180 10.90 -13.54 19.58
CA ASN A 180 9.93 -14.61 19.79
C ASN A 180 8.63 -14.40 19.00
N ASP A 181 8.74 -13.98 17.74
CA ASP A 181 7.58 -13.84 16.86
C ASP A 181 7.05 -15.23 16.43
N HIS A 182 6.44 -15.95 17.39
CA HIS A 182 5.86 -17.29 17.21
C HIS A 182 4.70 -17.33 16.19
N ASN A 183 4.25 -16.16 15.73
CA ASN A 183 3.19 -16.00 14.74
C ASN A 183 3.71 -15.48 13.40
N LYS A 184 5.03 -15.39 13.21
CA LYS A 184 5.63 -15.08 11.92
C LYS A 184 5.47 -16.25 10.95
N PHE A 185 4.87 -15.99 9.79
CA PHE A 185 4.73 -16.99 8.74
C PHE A 185 5.47 -16.55 7.48
N LYS A 186 6.25 -17.46 6.89
CA LYS A 186 6.93 -17.22 5.62
C LYS A 186 6.43 -18.19 4.57
N ILE A 187 6.08 -17.68 3.40
CA ILE A 187 5.65 -18.48 2.25
C ILE A 187 6.36 -17.98 1.01
N SER A 188 6.89 -18.89 0.20
CA SER A 188 7.60 -18.58 -1.04
C SER A 188 6.80 -19.01 -2.26
N GLY A 189 7.00 -18.28 -3.37
CA GLY A 189 6.38 -18.56 -4.65
C GLY A 189 5.01 -17.90 -4.77
N CYS A 190 5.00 -16.69 -5.33
CA CYS A 190 3.78 -15.98 -5.67
C CYS A 190 3.47 -16.15 -7.16
N ARG A 191 2.22 -15.91 -7.53
CA ARG A 191 1.76 -15.79 -8.91
C ARG A 191 1.29 -14.37 -9.15
N CYS A 192 1.75 -13.72 -10.21
CA CYS A 192 1.16 -12.46 -10.65
C CYS A 192 -0.19 -12.74 -11.31
N VAL A 193 -1.26 -12.13 -10.81
CA VAL A 193 -2.63 -12.31 -11.33
C VAL A 193 -2.98 -11.18 -12.28
N TRP A 194 -2.63 -9.96 -11.90
CA TRP A 194 -2.94 -8.73 -12.62
C TRP A 194 -1.90 -7.66 -12.26
N LEU A 195 -1.64 -6.74 -13.17
CA LEU A 195 -0.74 -5.62 -12.97
C LEU A 195 -1.21 -4.41 -13.78
N ASP A 196 -0.90 -3.22 -13.26
CA ASP A 196 -1.00 -1.93 -13.90
C ASP A 196 0.30 -1.17 -13.62
N VAL A 197 1.17 -1.13 -14.64
CA VAL A 197 2.48 -0.46 -14.54
C VAL A 197 2.34 1.06 -14.47
N GLU A 198 1.29 1.62 -15.07
CA GLU A 198 1.08 3.07 -15.05
C GLU A 198 0.57 3.55 -13.69
N GLY A 199 -0.33 2.78 -13.08
CA GLY A 199 -0.85 3.02 -11.72
C GLY A 199 0.03 2.45 -10.59
N ASP A 200 1.20 1.89 -10.92
CA ASP A 200 2.12 1.21 -10.00
C ASP A 200 1.43 0.20 -9.07
N LEU A 201 0.54 -0.65 -9.59
CA LEU A 201 -0.26 -1.60 -8.81
C LEU A 201 -0.16 -3.03 -9.35
N CYS A 202 0.07 -3.99 -8.46
CA CYS A 202 0.21 -5.41 -8.77
C CYS A 202 -0.64 -6.25 -7.82
N LEU A 203 -1.35 -7.23 -8.37
CA LEU A 203 -2.09 -8.24 -7.60
C LEU A 203 -1.35 -9.57 -7.66
N LEU A 204 -0.85 -10.00 -6.51
CA LEU A 204 -0.22 -11.29 -6.29
C LEU A 204 -1.21 -12.29 -5.70
N GLU A 205 -0.95 -13.55 -5.99
CA GLU A 205 -1.65 -14.69 -5.41
C GLU A 205 -0.63 -15.67 -4.83
N ILE A 206 -0.89 -16.16 -3.62
CA ILE A 206 -0.08 -17.18 -2.98
C ILE A 206 -0.95 -18.29 -2.39
N ILE A 207 -0.48 -19.53 -2.49
CA ILE A 207 -1.20 -20.72 -2.02
C ILE A 207 -0.61 -21.18 -0.70
N SER A 208 -1.48 -21.43 0.28
CA SER A 208 -1.11 -21.95 1.59
C SER A 208 -2.04 -23.07 2.05
N CYS A 209 -1.51 -24.09 2.70
CA CYS A 209 -2.30 -25.04 3.49
C CYS A 209 -2.16 -24.81 5.00
N ASN A 210 -1.51 -23.72 5.42
CA ASN A 210 -1.36 -23.38 6.82
C ASN A 210 -2.69 -22.78 7.35
N LYS A 211 -3.48 -23.63 7.99
CA LYS A 211 -4.80 -23.27 8.53
C LYS A 211 -4.72 -22.11 9.52
N LYS A 212 -3.78 -22.13 10.46
CA LYS A 212 -3.62 -21.08 11.49
C LYS A 212 -3.42 -19.70 10.87
N LEU A 213 -2.52 -19.59 9.89
CA LEU A 213 -2.29 -18.35 9.15
C LEU A 213 -3.56 -17.87 8.45
N CYS A 214 -4.23 -18.76 7.71
CA CYS A 214 -5.37 -18.37 6.87
C CYS A 214 -6.59 -17.99 7.71
N GLU A 215 -6.82 -18.66 8.84
CA GLU A 215 -7.88 -18.29 9.80
C GLU A 215 -7.60 -16.95 10.46
N LEU A 216 -6.35 -16.66 10.80
CA LEU A 216 -5.95 -15.35 11.35
C LEU A 216 -6.17 -14.24 10.33
N LEU A 217 -5.71 -14.40 9.09
CA LEU A 217 -5.94 -13.40 8.04
C LEU A 217 -7.43 -13.19 7.76
N PHE A 218 -8.21 -14.27 7.67
CA PHE A 218 -9.65 -14.19 7.40
C PHE A 218 -10.41 -13.49 8.54
N SER A 219 -10.07 -13.77 9.80
CA SER A 219 -10.68 -13.08 10.94
C SER A 219 -10.28 -11.60 10.98
N THR A 220 -9.03 -11.27 10.67
CA THR A 220 -8.56 -9.88 10.55
C THR A 220 -9.30 -9.13 9.44
N ILE A 221 -9.51 -9.73 8.26
CA ILE A 221 -10.28 -9.10 7.17
C ILE A 221 -11.71 -8.80 7.64
N LYS A 222 -12.37 -9.74 8.33
CA LYS A 222 -13.72 -9.51 8.86
C LYS A 222 -13.76 -8.33 9.84
N THR A 223 -12.83 -8.30 10.79
CA THR A 223 -12.71 -7.21 11.76
C THR A 223 -12.45 -5.88 11.07
N PHE A 224 -11.51 -5.85 10.12
CA PHE A 224 -11.21 -4.67 9.30
C PHE A 224 -12.47 -4.16 8.59
N ASN A 225 -13.23 -5.04 7.93
CA ASN A 225 -14.42 -4.66 7.17
C ASN A 225 -15.49 -4.01 8.06
N VAL A 226 -15.72 -4.54 9.26
CA VAL A 226 -16.69 -4.00 10.22
C VAL A 226 -16.27 -2.60 10.68
N ILE A 227 -15.01 -2.43 11.09
CA ILE A 227 -14.49 -1.14 11.57
C ILE A 227 -14.49 -0.11 10.43
N TRP A 228 -13.98 -0.50 9.25
CA TRP A 228 -13.96 0.35 8.07
C TRP A 228 -15.37 0.79 7.67
N GLN A 229 -16.37 -0.10 7.68
CA GLN A 229 -17.73 0.26 7.29
C GLN A 229 -18.30 1.34 8.23
N SER A 230 -18.08 1.19 9.54
CA SER A 230 -18.47 2.19 10.55
C SER A 230 -17.80 3.54 10.28
N LEU A 231 -16.46 3.56 10.18
CA LEU A 231 -15.70 4.79 9.93
C LEU A 231 -16.06 5.42 8.58
N ASN A 232 -16.19 4.64 7.53
CA ASN A 232 -16.58 5.13 6.21
C ASN A 232 -17.97 5.78 6.26
N GLN A 233 -18.93 5.22 7.00
CA GLN A 233 -20.24 5.85 7.17
C GLN A 233 -20.16 7.19 7.92
N THR A 234 -19.31 7.28 8.95
CA THR A 234 -19.07 8.51 9.72
C THR A 234 -18.39 9.60 8.88
N PHE A 235 -17.40 9.22 8.07
CA PHE A 235 -16.54 10.16 7.33
C PHE A 235 -16.88 10.26 5.83
N LYS A 236 -17.96 9.64 5.34
CA LYS A 236 -18.34 9.65 3.91
C LYS A 236 -18.59 11.04 3.32
N ASN A 237 -18.94 12.02 4.15
CA ASN A 237 -19.28 13.37 3.73
C ASN A 237 -18.06 14.30 3.68
N LEU A 238 -16.87 13.82 4.06
CA LEU A 238 -15.64 14.59 3.88
C LEU A 238 -15.46 14.91 2.40
N LYS A 239 -15.24 16.19 2.09
CA LYS A 239 -15.01 16.61 0.70
C LYS A 239 -13.66 16.06 0.23
N ALA A 240 -13.51 15.87 -1.07
CA ALA A 240 -12.23 15.43 -1.62
C ALA A 240 -11.13 16.49 -1.47
N THR A 241 -11.52 17.77 -1.37
CA THR A 241 -10.62 18.92 -1.14
C THR A 241 -10.19 19.07 0.32
N GLU A 242 -10.80 18.32 1.24
CA GLU A 242 -10.47 18.39 2.66
C GLU A 242 -9.29 17.48 2.97
N GLU A 243 -8.45 17.95 3.88
CA GLU A 243 -7.36 17.17 4.45
C GLU A 243 -7.90 15.96 5.20
N ARG A 244 -7.23 14.82 5.05
CA ARG A 244 -7.62 13.55 5.65
C ARG A 244 -6.48 12.98 6.46
N LEU A 245 -6.81 12.29 7.55
CA LEU A 245 -5.87 11.40 8.22
C LEU A 245 -5.41 10.32 7.24
N ILE A 246 -4.10 10.17 7.14
CA ILE A 246 -3.42 9.14 6.35
C ILE A 246 -2.72 8.18 7.30
N ILE A 247 -3.00 6.89 7.14
CA ILE A 247 -2.34 5.80 7.84
C ILE A 247 -1.63 4.94 6.82
N ILE A 248 -0.32 4.77 6.99
CA ILE A 248 0.53 3.92 6.16
C ILE A 248 1.10 2.84 7.05
N VAL A 249 1.06 1.60 6.59
CA VAL A 249 1.74 0.50 7.27
C VAL A 249 2.67 -0.18 6.29
N SER A 250 3.92 -0.36 6.69
CA SER A 250 4.94 -0.89 5.77
C SER A 250 6.12 -1.54 6.51
N HIS A 251 7.06 -2.07 5.73
CA HIS A 251 8.33 -2.66 6.17
C HIS A 251 9.50 -1.76 5.76
N PRO A 252 9.72 -0.63 6.46
CA PRO A 252 10.83 0.27 6.17
C PRO A 252 12.15 -0.49 6.24
N HIS A 253 12.98 -0.28 5.24
CA HIS A 253 14.24 -0.97 4.94
C HIS A 253 14.15 -2.50 4.89
N GLY A 254 12.95 -3.05 4.68
CA GLY A 254 12.68 -4.49 4.79
C GLY A 254 12.75 -5.03 6.22
N ASP A 255 12.73 -4.15 7.21
CA ASP A 255 12.73 -4.47 8.63
C ASP A 255 11.32 -4.88 9.11
N HIS A 256 11.14 -4.94 10.42
CA HIS A 256 9.85 -5.13 11.06
C HIS A 256 8.86 -4.04 10.67
N LYS A 257 7.58 -4.40 10.82
CA LYS A 257 6.47 -3.57 10.39
C LYS A 257 6.33 -2.31 11.24
N ARG A 258 6.07 -1.18 10.59
CA ARG A 258 5.84 0.11 11.25
C ARG A 258 4.61 0.82 10.73
N ILE A 259 4.00 1.62 11.59
CA ILE A 259 2.85 2.47 11.30
C ILE A 259 3.31 3.92 11.22
N SER A 260 2.85 4.60 10.20
CA SER A 260 3.13 6.01 9.94
C SER A 260 1.82 6.74 9.79
N VAL A 261 1.68 7.85 10.51
CA VAL A 261 0.47 8.65 10.54
C VAL A 261 0.81 10.05 10.03
N GLY A 262 -0.10 10.62 9.26
CA GLY A 262 0.02 11.98 8.76
C GLY A 262 -1.29 12.47 8.19
N HIS A 263 -1.20 13.50 7.38
CA HIS A 263 -2.31 14.13 6.71
C HIS A 263 -2.09 14.14 5.21
N GLY A 264 -3.17 14.19 4.44
CA GLY A 264 -3.11 14.14 2.99
C GLY A 264 -4.35 14.65 2.29
N VAL A 265 -4.19 14.99 1.01
CA VAL A 265 -5.24 15.56 0.16
C VAL A 265 -5.32 14.76 -1.13
N ASP A 266 -6.55 14.51 -1.62
CA ASP A 266 -6.79 13.85 -2.90
C ASP A 266 -6.63 14.83 -4.07
N ILE A 267 -5.42 14.93 -4.56
CA ILE A 267 -5.09 15.77 -5.71
C ILE A 267 -5.67 15.24 -7.02
N GLY A 268 -5.97 13.95 -7.12
CA GLY A 268 -6.56 13.35 -8.31
C GLY A 268 -7.95 13.91 -8.53
N THR A 269 -8.73 14.04 -7.45
CA THR A 269 -10.01 14.74 -7.48
C THR A 269 -9.84 16.25 -7.68
N ILE A 270 -8.89 16.92 -7.02
CA ILE A 270 -8.67 18.38 -7.19
C ILE A 270 -8.31 18.73 -8.63
N CYS A 271 -7.48 17.91 -9.27
CA CYS A 271 -7.02 18.11 -10.64
C CYS A 271 -7.94 17.45 -11.68
N ASN A 272 -9.07 16.87 -11.25
CA ASN A 272 -10.05 16.21 -12.10
C ASN A 272 -9.43 15.13 -13.03
N LEU A 273 -8.51 14.33 -12.49
CA LEU A 273 -7.79 13.30 -13.26
C LEU A 273 -8.66 12.09 -13.63
N GLY A 274 -9.87 12.00 -13.08
CA GLY A 274 -10.75 10.83 -13.24
C GLY A 274 -10.41 9.66 -12.30
N PHE A 275 -9.35 9.79 -11.50
CA PHE A 275 -8.95 8.85 -10.46
C PHE A 275 -8.42 9.62 -9.24
N SER A 276 -8.45 8.98 -8.07
CA SER A 276 -7.93 9.55 -6.82
C SER A 276 -6.44 9.34 -6.69
N LYS A 277 -5.73 10.37 -6.23
CA LYS A 277 -4.28 10.36 -5.99
C LYS A 277 -3.99 11.22 -4.78
N TYR A 278 -3.26 10.68 -3.80
CA TYR A 278 -3.01 11.41 -2.56
C TYR A 278 -1.60 12.00 -2.54
N ILE A 279 -1.50 13.24 -2.07
CA ILE A 279 -0.26 13.79 -1.51
C ILE A 279 -0.41 13.86 -0.01
N TYR A 280 0.60 13.40 0.73
CA TYR A 280 0.54 13.30 2.18
C TYR A 280 1.90 13.47 2.85
N ASN A 281 1.91 13.78 4.14
CA ASN A 281 3.13 13.98 4.92
C ASN A 281 3.49 12.83 5.87
N ALA A 282 2.70 11.76 5.89
CA ALA A 282 3.03 10.55 6.67
C ALA A 282 4.41 10.01 6.25
N PRO A 283 5.32 9.71 7.20
CA PRO A 283 6.70 9.26 6.94
C PRO A 283 6.74 7.88 6.27
N THR A 284 7.79 7.64 5.48
CA THR A 284 8.05 6.49 4.60
C THR A 284 9.52 6.58 4.22
N CYS A 285 10.10 5.45 3.85
CA CYS A 285 11.45 5.36 3.34
C CYS A 285 11.58 4.13 2.44
N LEU A 286 12.79 3.82 1.97
CA LEU A 286 13.06 2.59 1.21
C LEU A 286 12.44 1.38 1.91
N GLY A 287 11.78 0.48 1.18
CA GLY A 287 11.03 -0.66 1.72
C GLY A 287 9.56 -0.36 2.02
N SER A 288 9.17 0.92 2.09
CA SER A 288 7.76 1.29 2.28
C SER A 288 6.90 1.00 1.06
N SER A 289 7.48 0.96 -0.15
CA SER A 289 6.74 0.75 -1.40
C SER A 289 5.91 -0.53 -1.41
N GLY A 290 4.73 -0.44 -2.00
CA GLY A 290 3.68 -1.45 -1.98
C GLY A 290 2.89 -1.51 -0.66
N GLY A 291 3.29 -0.76 0.37
CA GLY A 291 2.59 -0.72 1.65
C GLY A 291 1.21 -0.05 1.53
N PRO A 292 0.15 -0.56 2.19
CA PRO A 292 -1.17 0.04 2.12
C PRO A 292 -1.19 1.48 2.61
N VAL A 293 -1.94 2.33 1.90
CA VAL A 293 -2.25 3.69 2.33
C VAL A 293 -3.73 3.88 2.51
N TYR A 294 -4.12 4.13 3.76
CA TYR A 294 -5.49 4.43 4.12
C TYR A 294 -5.69 5.92 4.30
N ALA A 295 -6.56 6.49 3.49
CA ALA A 295 -7.10 7.83 3.69
C ALA A 295 -8.48 7.75 4.36
N LEU A 296 -8.64 8.42 5.50
CA LEU A 296 -9.88 8.35 6.27
C LEU A 296 -11.09 8.82 5.44
N GLY A 297 -12.19 8.06 5.53
CA GLY A 297 -13.43 8.32 4.77
C GLY A 297 -13.35 7.97 3.29
N ASN A 298 -12.28 7.29 2.85
CA ASN A 298 -12.16 6.80 1.50
C ASN A 298 -12.77 5.38 1.36
N ASN A 299 -13.29 5.09 0.17
CA ASN A 299 -13.82 3.78 -0.14
C ASN A 299 -12.71 2.78 -0.46
N TRP A 300 -12.28 2.05 0.56
CA TRP A 300 -11.19 1.07 0.50
C TRP A 300 -11.40 -0.06 -0.51
N PHE A 301 -12.64 -0.42 -0.83
CA PHE A 301 -12.94 -1.49 -1.80
C PHE A 301 -13.11 -0.98 -3.23
N LYS A 302 -13.25 0.33 -3.41
CA LYS A 302 -13.36 0.94 -4.74
C LYS A 302 -11.99 1.24 -5.33
N THR A 303 -11.07 1.71 -4.49
CA THR A 303 -9.73 2.10 -4.91
C THR A 303 -8.70 1.59 -3.91
N GLU A 304 -7.69 0.90 -4.43
CA GLU A 304 -6.55 0.40 -3.68
C GLU A 304 -5.41 1.41 -3.80
N TYR A 305 -4.81 1.79 -2.67
CA TYR A 305 -3.65 2.68 -2.65
C TYR A 305 -2.48 1.95 -2.00
N VAL A 306 -1.36 1.88 -2.71
CA VAL A 306 -0.14 1.19 -2.27
C VAL A 306 1.07 2.08 -2.53
N HIS A 307 2.00 2.18 -1.57
CA HIS A 307 3.16 3.08 -1.65
C HIS A 307 4.00 3.01 -2.94
N SER A 308 4.20 4.16 -3.59
CA SER A 308 4.87 4.30 -4.90
C SER A 308 6.06 5.28 -4.83
N GLY A 309 6.46 5.66 -3.62
CA GLY A 309 7.65 6.45 -3.35
C GLY A 309 7.43 7.94 -3.06
N TYR A 310 8.54 8.65 -2.96
CA TYR A 310 8.63 10.04 -2.55
C TYR A 310 9.26 10.91 -3.65
N ARG A 311 8.99 12.22 -3.67
CA ARG A 311 9.62 13.16 -4.62
C ARG A 311 10.62 14.08 -3.94
N HIS A 312 11.88 14.04 -4.37
CA HIS A 312 12.97 14.86 -3.81
C HIS A 312 12.91 16.37 -4.14
N ASP A 313 12.25 16.78 -5.22
CA ASP A 313 12.38 18.16 -5.74
C ASP A 313 11.77 19.24 -4.83
N VAL A 314 10.86 18.86 -3.93
CA VAL A 314 10.09 19.84 -3.13
C VAL A 314 10.80 20.20 -1.83
N ASP A 315 11.71 19.36 -1.33
CA ASP A 315 12.46 19.59 -0.09
C ASP A 315 13.86 20.18 -0.32
N SER A 316 14.11 20.82 -1.47
CA SER A 316 15.34 21.60 -1.63
C SER A 316 15.38 22.71 -0.56
N PRO A 317 16.51 22.90 0.16
CA PRO A 317 16.60 23.71 1.38
C PRO A 317 16.34 25.22 1.20
N LYS A 318 15.88 25.66 0.03
CA LYS A 318 15.47 27.05 -0.21
C LYS A 318 14.10 27.39 0.38
N HIS A 319 13.32 26.41 0.84
CA HIS A 319 11.99 26.62 1.41
C HIS A 319 11.68 25.79 2.65
N SER A 320 12.63 25.59 3.57
CA SER A 320 12.32 24.98 4.88
C SER A 320 11.33 25.86 5.67
N PRO A 321 10.07 25.44 5.91
CA PRO A 321 9.17 26.20 6.76
C PRO A 321 9.52 25.91 8.21
N VAL A 322 9.80 26.97 8.97
CA VAL A 322 9.79 26.94 10.43
C VAL A 322 8.39 26.52 10.90
N TYR A 323 8.32 25.38 11.58
CA TYR A 323 7.09 24.83 12.16
C TYR A 323 6.64 25.68 13.36
N SER A 324 5.39 26.17 13.34
CA SER A 324 4.61 26.36 14.56
C SER A 324 3.11 26.58 14.26
N LYS A 325 2.32 26.00 15.17
CA LYS A 325 0.89 26.19 15.50
C LYS A 325 -0.17 25.33 14.79
N SER A 326 -0.80 24.55 15.66
CA SER A 326 -2.09 23.89 15.58
C SER A 326 -3.21 24.82 15.11
N HIS A 327 -3.95 24.38 14.09
CA HIS A 327 -5.32 24.84 13.87
C HIS A 327 -6.27 23.86 14.57
N SER A 328 -6.63 24.18 15.81
CA SER A 328 -7.78 23.59 16.48
C SER A 328 -8.97 24.50 16.22
N GLU A 329 -9.74 24.22 15.18
CA GLU A 329 -11.13 24.68 15.08
C GLU A 329 -11.93 23.72 14.20
N VAL A 330 -13.05 23.27 14.77
CA VAL A 330 -14.09 22.38 14.22
C VAL A 330 -13.78 20.87 14.26
N LEU A 331 -14.16 20.24 15.38
CA LEU A 331 -15.06 19.07 15.46
C LEU A 331 -15.47 18.94 16.94
N ASP A 332 -16.77 19.07 17.25
CA ASP A 332 -17.30 18.88 18.60
C ASP A 332 -17.37 17.37 18.92
N PRO A 333 -16.57 16.85 19.88
CA PRO A 333 -16.52 15.42 20.18
C PRO A 333 -17.78 14.91 20.89
N SER A 334 -18.68 15.80 21.35
CA SER A 334 -19.81 15.42 22.21
C SER A 334 -20.99 14.75 21.48
N ASN A 335 -20.95 14.62 20.14
CA ASN A 335 -22.02 14.02 19.34
C ASN A 335 -21.78 12.56 18.89
N LEU A 336 -20.71 11.90 19.33
CA LEU A 336 -20.44 10.50 18.97
C LEU A 336 -20.61 9.58 20.19
N SER A 337 -21.85 9.18 20.45
CA SER A 337 -22.12 7.97 21.23
C SER A 337 -22.64 6.90 20.29
N ILE A 338 -21.88 5.81 20.14
CA ILE A 338 -22.26 4.65 19.35
C ILE A 338 -22.60 3.52 20.32
N SER A 339 -23.83 3.04 20.28
CA SER A 339 -24.25 1.82 20.96
C SER A 339 -24.06 0.62 20.04
N PHE A 340 -23.42 -0.43 20.57
CA PHE A 340 -23.19 -1.68 19.85
C PHE A 340 -24.50 -2.41 19.56
N ILE A 341 -24.80 -2.67 18.29
CA ILE A 341 -25.84 -3.62 17.90
C ILE A 341 -25.19 -5.00 17.78
N ASN A 342 -25.58 -5.92 18.66
CA ASN A 342 -25.23 -7.34 18.54
C ASN A 342 -25.89 -7.92 17.27
N ALA A 343 -25.10 -8.13 16.22
CA ALA A 343 -25.55 -8.86 15.04
C ALA A 343 -25.61 -10.37 15.36
N GLY A 344 -26.81 -10.93 15.21
CA GLY A 344 -27.09 -12.35 15.42
C GLY A 344 -26.28 -13.25 14.48
N LYS A 345 -25.93 -14.43 15.00
CA LYS A 345 -25.35 -15.53 14.23
C LYS A 345 -26.39 -16.01 13.22
N ASP A 346 -26.05 -15.96 11.94
CA ASP A 346 -26.52 -16.97 11.01
C ASP A 346 -25.38 -17.44 10.10
N SER A 347 -25.30 -18.75 9.94
CA SER A 347 -24.20 -19.46 9.30
C SER A 347 -24.72 -20.22 8.11
N SER A 348 -24.28 -19.85 6.90
CA SER A 348 -23.74 -20.74 5.87
C SER A 348 -23.71 -20.01 4.52
N GLN A 349 -22.64 -20.25 3.75
CA GLN A 349 -22.25 -19.64 2.48
C GLN A 349 -21.34 -18.40 2.62
N THR A 350 -20.03 -18.70 2.61
CA THR A 350 -18.96 -17.71 2.44
C THR A 350 -18.66 -17.57 0.95
N GLU A 351 -19.34 -16.63 0.30
CA GLU A 351 -18.91 -16.09 -0.99
C GLU A 351 -17.83 -15.02 -0.74
N SER A 352 -16.82 -14.96 -1.61
CA SER A 352 -15.81 -13.88 -1.57
C SER A 352 -16.53 -12.54 -1.72
N ILE A 353 -16.15 -11.54 -0.92
CA ILE A 353 -16.75 -10.20 -0.91
C ILE A 353 -16.32 -9.38 -2.15
N PHE A 354 -15.41 -9.91 -2.98
CA PHE A 354 -14.93 -9.22 -4.17
C PHE A 354 -15.66 -9.69 -5.43
N PHE A 355 -16.28 -8.73 -6.13
CA PHE A 355 -16.81 -8.92 -7.48
C PHE A 355 -15.70 -9.37 -8.43
N THR A 356 -15.58 -10.68 -8.68
CA THR A 356 -14.83 -11.16 -9.85
C THR A 356 -15.73 -11.01 -11.07
N ASN A 357 -15.79 -9.81 -11.65
CA ASN A 357 -16.27 -9.66 -13.01
C ASN A 357 -15.14 -10.07 -13.96
N THR A 358 -14.91 -11.37 -14.09
CA THR A 358 -14.03 -11.93 -15.12
C THR A 358 -14.76 -11.92 -16.46
N SER A 359 -14.70 -10.79 -17.16
CA SER A 359 -14.82 -10.74 -18.61
C SER A 359 -14.12 -9.49 -19.19
N CYS A 360 -12.79 -9.48 -19.21
CA CYS A 360 -12.06 -8.69 -20.19
C CYS A 360 -11.96 -9.53 -21.47
N ALA A 361 -12.97 -9.40 -22.33
CA ALA A 361 -12.87 -9.78 -23.73
C ALA A 361 -12.69 -8.49 -24.54
N ASP A 362 -11.68 -8.49 -25.38
CA ASP A 362 -11.26 -7.40 -26.27
C ASP A 362 -12.43 -6.74 -27.01
N LYS A 363 -12.60 -5.43 -26.79
CA LYS A 363 -13.25 -4.53 -27.75
C LYS A 363 -12.36 -3.33 -27.98
N THR A 364 -11.56 -3.41 -29.04
CA THR A 364 -10.91 -2.27 -29.68
C THR A 364 -11.95 -1.51 -30.51
N GLU A 365 -12.65 -0.56 -29.88
CA GLU A 365 -13.36 0.50 -30.60
C GLU A 365 -12.45 1.72 -30.72
N THR A 366 -12.14 2.10 -31.96
CA THR A 366 -11.35 3.27 -32.32
C THR A 366 -12.23 4.52 -32.20
N LEU A 367 -12.07 5.28 -31.11
CA LEU A 367 -12.60 6.64 -30.98
C LEU A 367 -11.64 7.63 -31.64
N ALA A 368 -11.86 7.90 -32.93
CA ALA A 368 -11.28 9.05 -33.61
C ALA A 368 -12.17 10.28 -33.38
N GLY A 369 -11.61 11.36 -32.83
CA GLY A 369 -12.22 12.70 -32.95
C GLY A 369 -12.53 13.48 -31.67
N ALA A 370 -11.95 13.18 -30.51
CA ALA A 370 -12.02 14.10 -29.38
C ALA A 370 -10.93 15.17 -29.50
N GLU A 371 -11.32 16.42 -29.77
CA GLU A 371 -10.43 17.58 -29.65
C GLU A 371 -9.92 17.68 -28.21
N TYR A 372 -8.59 17.68 -28.06
CA TYR A 372 -7.91 17.89 -26.80
C TYR A 372 -8.07 19.36 -26.40
N ILE A 373 -9.00 19.63 -25.49
CA ILE A 373 -9.11 20.93 -24.82
C ILE A 373 -8.09 20.92 -23.67
N PRO A 374 -7.05 21.77 -23.67
CA PRO A 374 -6.12 21.86 -22.56
C PRO A 374 -6.88 22.32 -21.31
N GLN A 375 -7.09 21.41 -20.37
CA GLN A 375 -7.64 21.78 -19.07
C GLN A 375 -6.59 22.60 -18.32
N THR A 376 -6.94 23.81 -17.93
CA THR A 376 -6.14 24.62 -17.02
C THR A 376 -6.20 23.97 -15.64
N PHE A 377 -5.09 23.37 -15.20
CA PHE A 377 -4.97 22.81 -13.86
C PHE A 377 -5.07 23.92 -12.81
N PRO A 378 -5.80 23.72 -11.70
CA PRO A 378 -5.77 24.64 -10.58
C PRO A 378 -4.34 24.75 -10.03
N ASP A 379 -3.99 25.91 -9.47
CA ASP A 379 -2.67 26.15 -8.86
C ASP A 379 -2.48 25.22 -7.63
N ILE A 380 -1.84 24.07 -7.86
CA ILE A 380 -1.55 23.06 -6.85
C ILE A 380 -0.72 23.65 -5.70
N GLU A 381 0.12 24.66 -5.96
CA GLU A 381 0.91 25.30 -4.91
C GLU A 381 0.04 25.95 -3.84
N LYS A 382 -1.18 26.38 -4.17
CA LYS A 382 -2.14 26.91 -3.19
C LYS A 382 -2.59 25.85 -2.18
N TYR A 383 -2.61 24.58 -2.60
CA TYR A 383 -2.98 23.42 -1.77
C TYR A 383 -1.76 22.75 -1.12
N VAL A 384 -0.56 22.92 -1.69
CA VAL A 384 0.70 22.42 -1.10
C VAL A 384 1.28 23.40 -0.08
N LYS A 385 0.85 24.67 -0.09
CA LYS A 385 1.23 25.71 0.90
C LYS A 385 0.75 25.46 2.33
N TYR A 386 -0.02 24.41 2.60
CA TYR A 386 -0.20 23.95 3.98
C TYR A 386 1.19 23.54 4.50
N LYS A 387 1.70 24.24 5.52
CA LYS A 387 3.08 24.08 5.98
C LYS A 387 3.28 22.66 6.53
N GLY A 388 4.23 21.91 5.96
CA GLY A 388 4.66 20.61 6.49
C GLY A 388 4.31 19.38 5.63
N TYR A 389 3.94 19.57 4.37
CA TYR A 389 3.74 18.49 3.42
C TYR A 389 5.03 18.07 2.70
N SER A 390 5.47 16.84 2.95
CA SER A 390 6.41 16.12 2.09
C SER A 390 5.65 15.64 0.86
N THR A 391 6.06 15.96 -0.38
CA THR A 391 5.28 15.54 -1.56
C THR A 391 5.50 14.06 -1.88
N ARG A 392 4.58 13.21 -1.43
CA ARG A 392 4.58 11.75 -1.62
C ARG A 392 3.38 11.39 -2.49
N TRP A 393 3.55 10.59 -3.54
CA TRP A 393 2.55 10.47 -4.61
C TRP A 393 1.98 9.04 -4.75
N TYR A 394 0.79 8.94 -5.36
CA TYR A 394 0.18 7.72 -5.94
C TYR A 394 -0.14 7.85 -7.41
#